data_AF-A0A538NY06-F1
#
_entry.id   AF-A0A538NY06-F1
#
_cell.length_a   1.000
_cell.length_b   1.000
_cell.length_c   1.000
_cell.angle_alpha   90.00
_cell.angle_beta   90.00
_cell.angle_gamma   90.00
#
_symmetry.space_group_name_H-M   'P 1'
#
loop_
_entity.id
_entity.type
_entity.pdbx_description
1 polymer ?
#
loop_
_entity_poly.entity_id
_entity_poly.type
_entity_poly.pdbx_seq_one_letter_code
_entity_poly.pdbx_strand_id
1 'polypeptide(L)'
;MPVVKLYKDRLVKLVGGEKRDVLQRLPYIGLDIEGEESDSIRVEYSPNRPDFSTDYGIARALRGILEVEVGLPRYEASSSGIAVLVDRRLANVRPFIACAVAKGLRLDDETVRQLISMQEDLHNGLGRRRRVAAIGLHDLDAVVPPVHYEGAPPTFSFAPLGGRNQMTIEEILERTETGRRYSSVLPDSRLYPILRDSKKTVLSFPPIING
;
A
#
# COMPACT_ATOMS: atom_id res chain seq x y z
N MET A 1 6.77 3.64 -17.33
CA MET A 1 5.97 2.69 -16.53
C MET A 1 6.21 3.00 -15.05
N PRO A 2 5.74 2.23 -14.04
CA PRO A 2 6.19 2.46 -12.67
C PRO A 2 7.71 2.23 -12.55
N VAL A 3 8.38 3.08 -11.79
CA VAL A 3 9.83 3.06 -11.62
C VAL A 3 10.15 2.80 -10.15
N VAL A 4 10.98 1.80 -9.88
CA VAL A 4 11.49 1.52 -8.54
C VAL A 4 12.98 1.86 -8.46
N LYS A 5 13.38 2.53 -7.37
CA LYS A 5 14.80 2.77 -7.05
C LYS A 5 15.32 1.59 -6.22
N LEU A 6 16.41 0.99 -6.67
CA LEU A 6 17.08 -0.13 -6.03
C LEU A 6 18.46 0.31 -5.54
N TYR A 7 18.71 0.23 -4.24
CA TYR A 7 20.07 0.39 -3.70
C TYR A 7 20.85 -0.90 -3.92
N LYS A 8 22.00 -0.80 -4.61
CA LYS A 8 22.76 -1.96 -5.09
C LYS A 8 23.15 -2.91 -3.93
N ASP A 9 23.67 -2.37 -2.85
CA ASP A 9 24.15 -3.20 -1.72
C ASP A 9 22.99 -3.84 -0.95
N ARG A 10 21.86 -3.14 -0.82
CA ARG A 10 20.64 -3.69 -0.21
C ARG A 10 20.08 -4.83 -1.06
N LEU A 11 19.99 -4.64 -2.37
CA LEU A 11 19.52 -5.66 -3.29
C LEU A 11 20.40 -6.92 -3.22
N VAL A 12 21.73 -6.75 -3.27
CA VAL A 12 22.67 -7.88 -3.15
C VAL A 12 22.49 -8.61 -1.83
N LYS A 13 22.29 -7.89 -0.72
CA LYS A 13 22.02 -8.49 0.59
C LYS A 13 20.71 -9.29 0.61
N LEU A 14 19.65 -8.81 -0.05
CA LEU A 14 18.36 -9.51 -0.15
C LEU A 14 18.44 -10.77 -1.01
N VAL A 15 19.18 -10.69 -2.14
CA VAL A 15 19.32 -11.80 -3.08
C VAL A 15 20.27 -12.86 -2.56
N GLY A 16 21.43 -12.45 -2.05
CA GLY A 16 22.57 -13.33 -1.78
C GLY A 16 23.34 -13.67 -3.06
N GLY A 17 24.68 -13.70 -2.97
CA GLY A 17 25.56 -13.98 -4.11
C GLY A 17 26.43 -12.79 -4.52
N GLU A 18 27.12 -12.94 -5.66
CA GLU A 18 28.08 -11.95 -6.16
C GLU A 18 27.37 -10.72 -6.74
N LYS A 19 27.81 -9.52 -6.32
CA LYS A 19 27.21 -8.24 -6.72
C LYS A 19 27.09 -8.10 -8.23
N ARG A 20 28.15 -8.49 -8.96
CA ARG A 20 28.16 -8.43 -10.43
C ARG A 20 27.05 -9.27 -11.04
N ASP A 21 26.86 -10.49 -10.55
CA ASP A 21 25.88 -11.43 -11.10
C ASP A 21 24.44 -10.97 -10.83
N VAL A 22 24.18 -10.43 -9.64
CA VAL A 22 22.88 -9.87 -9.27
C VAL A 22 22.48 -8.74 -10.20
N LEU A 23 23.38 -7.76 -10.41
CA LEU A 23 23.08 -6.57 -11.21
C LEU A 23 22.94 -6.90 -12.70
N GLN A 24 23.78 -7.80 -13.23
CA GLN A 24 23.72 -8.20 -14.65
C GLN A 24 22.46 -8.99 -15.01
N ARG A 25 21.78 -9.60 -14.03
CA ARG A 25 20.56 -10.38 -14.25
C ARG A 25 19.26 -9.58 -14.09
N LEU A 26 19.32 -8.30 -13.71
CA LEU A 26 18.13 -7.44 -13.64
C LEU A 26 17.29 -7.45 -14.94
N PRO A 27 17.87 -7.31 -16.15
CA PRO A 27 17.08 -7.35 -17.38
C PRO A 27 16.44 -8.71 -17.68
N TYR A 28 17.01 -9.80 -17.15
CA TYR A 28 16.60 -11.17 -17.46
C TYR A 28 15.25 -11.52 -16.80
N ILE A 29 14.86 -10.78 -15.78
CA ILE A 29 13.54 -10.90 -15.15
C ILE A 29 12.52 -9.92 -15.74
N GLY A 30 12.87 -9.21 -16.81
CA GLY A 30 11.97 -8.29 -17.53
C GLY A 30 11.90 -6.88 -16.92
N LEU A 31 13.03 -6.40 -16.38
CA LEU A 31 13.17 -5.03 -15.89
C LEU A 31 13.97 -4.19 -16.90
N ASP A 32 13.50 -2.98 -17.16
CA ASP A 32 14.20 -2.02 -18.03
C ASP A 32 14.99 -1.04 -17.16
N ILE A 33 16.29 -0.86 -17.43
CA ILE A 33 17.15 0.05 -16.66
C ILE A 33 17.00 1.47 -17.21
N GLU A 34 16.40 2.36 -16.43
CA GLU A 34 16.21 3.78 -16.77
C GLU A 34 17.44 4.63 -16.46
N GLY A 35 18.19 4.24 -15.44
CA GLY A 35 19.35 5.01 -14.99
C GLY A 35 20.13 4.29 -13.92
N GLU A 36 21.44 4.48 -13.93
CA GLU A 36 22.36 3.92 -12.95
C GLU A 36 23.18 5.04 -12.32
N GLU A 37 23.12 5.13 -10.99
CA GLU A 37 23.96 5.99 -10.16
C GLU A 37 25.06 5.12 -9.50
N SER A 38 25.97 5.72 -8.72
CA SER A 38 27.05 4.97 -8.08
C SER A 38 26.54 3.90 -7.11
N ASP A 39 25.51 4.22 -6.32
CA ASP A 39 24.97 3.39 -5.25
C ASP A 39 23.62 2.72 -5.58
N SER A 40 22.96 3.15 -6.65
CA SER A 40 21.57 2.78 -6.94
C SER A 40 21.28 2.64 -8.44
N ILE A 41 20.20 1.93 -8.75
CA ILE A 41 19.70 1.70 -10.10
C ILE A 41 18.21 1.99 -10.10
N ARG A 42 17.73 2.74 -11.09
CA ARG A 42 16.31 2.95 -11.35
C ARG A 42 15.87 1.98 -12.43
N VAL A 43 14.87 1.16 -12.12
CA VAL A 43 14.33 0.18 -13.05
C VAL A 43 12.84 0.38 -13.25
N GLU A 44 12.39 0.28 -14.49
CA GLU A 44 10.99 0.15 -14.84
C GLU A 44 10.55 -1.31 -14.78
N TYR A 45 9.35 -1.56 -14.27
CA TYR A 45 8.73 -2.88 -14.29
C TYR A 45 7.36 -2.85 -14.99
N SER A 46 7.01 -3.97 -15.60
CA SER A 46 5.71 -4.12 -16.25
C SER A 46 4.56 -3.99 -15.24
N PRO A 47 3.50 -3.21 -15.53
CA PRO A 47 2.30 -3.13 -14.68
C PRO A 47 1.61 -4.48 -14.41
N ASN A 48 1.87 -5.50 -15.25
CA ASN A 48 1.37 -6.86 -15.06
C ASN A 48 2.16 -7.65 -13.99
N ARG A 49 3.26 -7.10 -13.46
CA ARG A 49 4.10 -7.65 -12.41
C ARG A 49 4.11 -6.71 -11.19
N PRO A 50 2.96 -6.48 -10.53
CA PRO A 50 2.90 -5.64 -9.33
C PRO A 50 3.78 -6.17 -8.20
N ASP A 51 4.19 -7.44 -8.25
CA ASP A 51 5.17 -7.98 -7.32
C ASP A 51 6.56 -7.34 -7.46
N PHE A 52 6.88 -6.67 -8.57
CA PHE A 52 8.14 -5.93 -8.77
C PHE A 52 8.11 -4.48 -8.29
N SER A 53 7.03 -4.07 -7.64
CA SER A 53 6.88 -2.72 -7.05
C SER A 53 7.82 -2.43 -5.87
N THR A 54 8.58 -3.43 -5.41
CA THR A 54 9.59 -3.29 -4.35
C THR A 54 10.82 -4.10 -4.66
N ASP A 55 11.94 -3.74 -4.03
CA ASP A 55 13.18 -4.51 -4.05
C ASP A 55 13.00 -5.96 -3.56
N TYR A 56 12.08 -6.23 -2.63
CA TYR A 56 11.79 -7.58 -2.14
C TYR A 56 11.29 -8.54 -3.23
N GLY A 57 10.35 -8.11 -4.06
CA GLY A 57 9.81 -8.99 -5.11
C GLY A 57 10.77 -9.14 -6.29
N ILE A 58 11.54 -8.10 -6.61
CA ILE A 58 12.65 -8.16 -7.55
C ILE A 58 13.72 -9.13 -7.04
N ALA A 59 14.11 -9.00 -5.77
CA ALA A 59 15.08 -9.89 -5.14
C ALA A 59 14.61 -11.35 -5.15
N ARG A 60 13.32 -11.60 -4.89
CA ARG A 60 12.74 -12.95 -4.96
C ARG A 60 12.86 -13.56 -6.37
N ALA A 61 12.60 -12.79 -7.42
CA ALA A 61 12.78 -13.27 -8.79
C ALA A 61 14.26 -13.52 -9.12
N LEU A 62 15.16 -12.63 -8.67
CA LEU A 62 16.59 -12.80 -8.85
C LEU A 62 17.13 -14.04 -8.13
N ARG A 63 16.65 -14.34 -6.91
CA ARG A 63 17.02 -15.57 -6.18
C ARG A 63 16.70 -16.82 -6.98
N GLY A 64 15.58 -16.83 -7.71
CA GLY A 64 15.19 -17.92 -8.60
C GLY A 64 16.15 -18.09 -9.78
N ILE A 65 16.45 -17.02 -10.51
CA ILE A 65 17.35 -17.10 -11.69
C ILE A 65 18.82 -17.29 -11.30
N LEU A 66 19.19 -16.99 -10.05
CA LEU A 66 20.50 -17.25 -9.46
C LEU A 66 20.61 -18.61 -8.79
N GLU A 67 19.54 -19.41 -8.80
CA GLU A 67 19.48 -20.72 -8.13
C GLU A 67 19.79 -20.67 -6.62
N VAL A 68 19.66 -19.49 -6.00
CA VAL A 68 19.82 -19.31 -4.54
C VAL A 68 18.64 -19.90 -3.79
N GLU A 69 17.44 -19.75 -4.35
CA GLU A 69 16.21 -20.33 -3.83
C GLU A 69 15.33 -20.73 -5.00
N VAL A 70 15.00 -22.01 -5.09
CA VAL A 70 14.25 -22.59 -6.21
C VAL A 70 12.94 -23.23 -5.73
N GLY A 71 11.97 -23.32 -6.65
CA GLY A 71 10.64 -23.85 -6.36
C GLY A 71 9.64 -22.77 -5.95
N LEU A 72 8.46 -23.21 -5.53
CA LEU A 72 7.38 -22.31 -5.15
C LEU A 72 7.59 -21.79 -3.72
N PRO A 73 7.51 -20.46 -3.50
CA PRO A 73 7.57 -19.91 -2.15
C PRO A 73 6.35 -20.37 -1.35
N ARG A 74 6.56 -20.72 -0.08
CA ARG A 74 5.49 -21.09 0.85
C ARG A 74 5.15 -19.90 1.73
N TYR A 75 3.89 -19.49 1.70
CA TYR A 75 3.36 -18.45 2.58
C TYR A 75 2.37 -19.09 3.55
N GLU A 76 2.69 -19.00 4.83
CA GLU A 76 1.80 -19.45 5.89
C GLU A 76 0.98 -18.26 6.39
N ALA A 77 -0.34 -18.47 6.51
CA ALA A 77 -1.25 -17.50 7.08
C ALA A 77 -2.14 -18.19 8.10
N SER A 78 -2.37 -17.53 9.22
CA SER A 78 -3.28 -17.98 10.27
C SER A 78 -4.33 -16.91 10.54
N SER A 79 -5.42 -17.29 11.20
CA SER A 79 -6.40 -16.31 11.68
C SER A 79 -5.72 -15.29 12.61
N SER A 80 -5.97 -14.00 12.38
CA SER A 80 -5.45 -12.93 13.24
C SER A 80 -6.25 -12.77 14.53
N GLY A 81 -7.47 -13.32 14.59
CA GLY A 81 -8.45 -13.05 15.65
C GLY A 81 -9.12 -11.67 15.56
N ILE A 82 -8.78 -10.86 14.55
CA ILE A 82 -9.31 -9.50 14.36
C ILE A 82 -10.45 -9.55 13.35
N ALA A 83 -11.62 -9.06 13.76
CA ALA A 83 -12.78 -8.93 12.89
C ALA A 83 -12.89 -7.52 12.30
N VAL A 84 -13.31 -7.44 11.04
CA VAL A 84 -13.73 -6.22 10.37
C VAL A 84 -15.22 -6.33 10.06
N LEU A 85 -16.03 -5.46 10.65
CA LEU A 85 -17.48 -5.43 10.51
C LEU A 85 -17.84 -4.46 9.38
N VAL A 86 -18.49 -4.96 8.34
CA VAL A 86 -18.83 -4.19 7.14
C VAL A 86 -20.29 -3.77 7.16
N ASP A 87 -20.53 -2.48 7.03
CA ASP A 87 -21.87 -1.91 6.91
C ASP A 87 -22.47 -2.17 5.53
N ARG A 88 -23.63 -2.84 5.51
CA ARG A 88 -24.36 -3.15 4.27
C ARG A 88 -24.81 -1.90 3.50
N ARG A 89 -24.93 -0.74 4.16
CA ARG A 89 -25.29 0.52 3.51
C ARG A 89 -24.22 0.99 2.51
N LEU A 90 -22.98 0.50 2.63
CA LEU A 90 -21.90 0.78 1.69
C LEU A 90 -21.98 0.00 0.37
N ALA A 91 -22.99 -0.86 0.19
CA ALA A 91 -23.14 -1.72 -0.99
C ALA A 91 -23.06 -0.96 -2.33
N ASN A 92 -23.66 0.24 -2.38
CA ASN A 92 -23.72 1.08 -3.58
C ASN A 92 -22.66 2.21 -3.59
N VAL A 93 -21.77 2.24 -2.60
CA VAL A 93 -20.73 3.29 -2.46
C VAL A 93 -19.34 2.68 -2.63
N ARG A 94 -18.97 1.74 -1.75
CA ARG A 94 -17.69 1.02 -1.79
C ARG A 94 -17.83 -0.28 -0.99
N PRO A 95 -18.37 -1.35 -1.60
CA PRO A 95 -18.93 -2.52 -0.90
C PRO A 95 -17.92 -3.41 -0.19
N PHE A 96 -16.66 -3.43 -0.65
CA PHE A 96 -15.69 -4.44 -0.25
C PHE A 96 -14.50 -3.84 0.47
N ILE A 97 -14.03 -4.56 1.49
CA ILE A 97 -12.77 -4.34 2.18
C ILE A 97 -12.12 -5.70 2.42
N ALA A 98 -10.79 -5.75 2.26
CA ALA A 98 -9.97 -6.89 2.61
C ALA A 98 -8.83 -6.39 3.49
N CYS A 99 -8.51 -7.16 4.55
CA CYS A 99 -7.49 -6.79 5.52
C CYS A 99 -6.55 -7.97 5.78
N ALA A 100 -5.29 -7.67 6.02
CA ALA A 100 -4.28 -8.61 6.47
C ALA A 100 -3.49 -8.00 7.62
N VAL A 101 -2.94 -8.86 8.48
CA VAL A 101 -2.10 -8.46 9.60
C VAL A 101 -0.73 -9.09 9.41
N ALA A 102 0.31 -8.26 9.40
CA ALA A 102 1.70 -8.69 9.39
C ALA A 102 2.35 -8.32 10.74
N LYS A 103 2.89 -9.31 11.45
CA LYS A 103 3.49 -9.15 12.78
C LYS A 103 4.99 -9.45 12.74
N GLY A 104 5.73 -8.95 13.73
CA GLY A 104 7.16 -9.23 13.87
C GLY A 104 8.03 -8.56 12.79
N LEU A 105 7.51 -7.50 12.17
CA LEU A 105 8.23 -6.76 11.14
C LEU A 105 9.34 -5.91 11.78
N ARG A 106 10.51 -5.89 11.13
CA ARG A 106 11.56 -4.89 11.39
C ARG A 106 11.57 -3.94 10.21
N LEU A 107 11.00 -2.76 10.41
CA LEU A 107 10.93 -1.74 9.38
C LEU A 107 12.10 -0.77 9.55
N ASP A 108 12.92 -0.66 8.52
CA ASP A 108 13.86 0.47 8.37
C ASP A 108 13.23 1.53 7.46
N ASP A 109 13.83 2.73 7.43
CA ASP A 109 13.34 3.84 6.63
C ASP A 109 13.12 3.48 5.16
N GLU A 110 14.02 2.66 4.60
CA GLU A 110 13.93 2.27 3.20
C GLU A 110 12.78 1.32 2.95
N THR A 111 12.55 0.36 3.85
CA THR A 111 11.40 -0.55 3.80
C THR A 111 10.09 0.23 3.86
N VAL A 112 10.02 1.26 4.71
CA VAL A 112 8.84 2.13 4.78
C VAL A 112 8.65 2.92 3.48
N ARG A 113 9.72 3.50 2.91
CA ARG A 113 9.64 4.19 1.61
C ARG A 113 9.18 3.25 0.49
N GLN A 114 9.70 2.03 0.42
CA GLN A 114 9.31 1.03 -0.57
C GLN A 114 7.83 0.65 -0.42
N LEU A 115 7.33 0.46 0.81
CA LEU A 115 5.91 0.18 1.06
C LEU A 115 5.01 1.34 0.61
N ILE A 116 5.39 2.59 0.89
CA ILE A 116 4.65 3.77 0.45
C ILE A 116 4.67 3.91 -1.08
N SER A 117 5.84 3.75 -1.72
CA SER A 117 5.97 3.80 -3.18
C SER A 117 5.13 2.73 -3.86
N MET A 118 5.22 1.48 -3.38
CA MET A 118 4.37 0.38 -3.85
C MET A 118 2.89 0.73 -3.70
N GLN A 119 2.49 1.25 -2.54
CA GLN A 119 1.10 1.64 -2.30
C GLN A 119 0.62 2.67 -3.35
N GLU A 120 1.43 3.69 -3.63
CA GLU A 120 1.12 4.74 -4.61
C GLU A 120 1.07 4.20 -6.06
N ASP A 121 2.02 3.35 -6.44
CA ASP A 121 2.04 2.73 -7.77
C ASP A 121 0.81 1.84 -7.97
N LEU A 122 0.47 1.02 -6.98
CA LEU A 122 -0.72 0.17 -7.01
C LEU A 122 -2.01 1.00 -7.00
N HIS A 123 -2.08 2.10 -6.24
CA HIS A 123 -3.22 3.03 -6.27
C HIS A 123 -3.43 3.62 -7.66
N ASN A 124 -2.36 4.05 -8.31
CA ASN A 124 -2.41 4.73 -9.61
C ASN A 124 -2.66 3.75 -10.76
N GLY A 125 -1.95 2.62 -10.78
CA GLY A 125 -2.05 1.56 -11.79
C GLY A 125 -3.28 0.68 -11.61
N LEU A 126 -3.13 -0.44 -10.90
CA LEU A 126 -4.20 -1.45 -10.74
C LEU A 126 -5.45 -0.88 -10.05
N GLY A 127 -5.26 0.02 -9.08
CA GLY A 127 -6.33 0.72 -8.37
C GLY A 127 -7.06 1.76 -9.22
N ARG A 128 -6.56 2.09 -10.43
CA ARG A 128 -7.10 3.10 -11.35
C ARG A 128 -7.34 4.44 -10.64
N ARG A 129 -6.27 5.02 -10.10
CA ARG A 129 -6.32 6.21 -9.23
C ARG A 129 -7.28 6.03 -8.06
N ARG A 130 -7.11 4.93 -7.34
CA ARG A 130 -7.90 4.50 -6.18
C ARG A 130 -9.37 4.12 -6.41
N ARG A 131 -9.88 4.29 -7.63
CA ARG A 131 -11.27 4.00 -7.99
C ARG A 131 -11.66 2.55 -7.71
N VAL A 132 -10.84 1.60 -8.15
CA VAL A 132 -11.11 0.17 -8.00
C VAL A 132 -10.56 -0.38 -6.69
N ALA A 133 -9.37 0.06 -6.27
CA ALA A 133 -8.72 -0.42 -5.06
C ALA A 133 -7.97 0.72 -4.37
N ALA A 134 -8.08 0.78 -3.05
CA ALA A 134 -7.29 1.69 -2.21
C ALA A 134 -6.74 0.87 -1.04
N ILE A 135 -5.47 1.09 -0.76
CA ILE A 135 -4.69 0.39 0.25
C ILE A 135 -4.35 1.40 1.34
N GLY A 136 -4.61 1.04 2.59
CA GLY A 136 -4.18 1.77 3.78
C GLY A 136 -3.26 0.90 4.62
N LEU A 137 -2.18 1.50 5.11
CA LEU A 137 -1.25 0.89 6.06
C LEU A 137 -1.47 1.55 7.43
N HIS A 138 -1.64 0.73 8.46
CA HIS A 138 -1.91 1.18 9.82
C HIS A 138 -0.99 0.46 10.81
N ASP A 139 -0.50 1.17 11.81
CA ASP A 139 0.19 0.57 12.95
C ASP A 139 -0.82 -0.25 13.76
N LEU A 140 -0.60 -1.57 13.81
CA LEU A 140 -1.50 -2.49 14.49
C LEU A 140 -1.54 -2.23 16.00
N ASP A 141 -0.45 -1.78 16.60
CA ASP A 141 -0.36 -1.57 18.06
C ASP A 141 -1.26 -0.40 18.51
N ALA A 142 -1.63 0.49 17.58
CA ALA A 142 -2.55 1.60 17.80
C ALA A 142 -4.02 1.24 17.54
N VAL A 143 -4.32 0.08 16.94
CA VAL A 143 -5.68 -0.33 16.55
C VAL A 143 -6.33 -1.16 17.65
N VAL A 144 -7.58 -0.85 18.02
CA VAL A 144 -8.35 -1.64 19.00
C VAL A 144 -9.51 -2.40 18.34
N PRO A 145 -9.39 -3.72 18.12
CA PRO A 145 -10.45 -4.53 17.50
C PRO A 145 -11.78 -4.57 18.30
N PRO A 146 -12.93 -4.88 17.68
CA PRO A 146 -13.10 -5.06 16.22
C PRO A 146 -12.99 -3.72 15.47
N VAL A 147 -12.70 -3.82 14.18
CA VAL A 147 -12.69 -2.68 13.26
C VAL A 147 -14.04 -2.60 12.57
N HIS A 148 -14.55 -1.40 12.36
CA HIS A 148 -15.82 -1.09 11.70
C HIS A 148 -15.53 -0.35 10.39
N TYR A 149 -16.01 -0.90 9.28
CA TYR A 149 -16.05 -0.23 7.98
C TYR A 149 -17.49 0.20 7.73
N GLU A 150 -17.79 1.45 8.07
CA GLU A 150 -19.14 1.97 8.22
C GLU A 150 -19.40 3.22 7.39
N GLY A 151 -20.66 3.47 7.05
CA GLY A 151 -21.07 4.69 6.37
C GLY A 151 -21.29 5.86 7.34
N ALA A 152 -20.67 7.00 7.05
CA ALA A 152 -20.76 8.24 7.81
C ALA A 152 -21.38 9.39 6.98
N PRO A 153 -22.14 10.31 7.60
CA PRO A 153 -22.69 11.48 6.92
C PRO A 153 -21.61 12.53 6.63
N PRO A 154 -21.85 13.48 5.69
CA PRO A 154 -20.92 14.56 5.37
C PRO A 154 -20.48 15.41 6.59
N THR A 155 -21.36 15.50 7.61
CA THR A 155 -21.11 16.26 8.84
C THR A 155 -20.25 15.53 9.87
N PHE A 156 -19.91 14.26 9.65
CA PHE A 156 -19.02 13.51 10.53
C PHE A 156 -17.62 14.11 10.49
N SER A 157 -16.97 14.24 11.65
CA SER A 157 -15.64 14.87 11.76
C SER A 157 -14.58 13.96 12.37
N PHE A 158 -13.35 14.14 11.89
CA PHE A 158 -12.14 13.56 12.45
C PHE A 158 -10.93 14.44 12.09
N ALA A 159 -9.78 14.20 12.72
CA ALA A 159 -8.54 14.86 12.32
C ALA A 159 -7.86 14.01 11.21
N PRO A 160 -7.69 14.52 9.98
CA PRO A 160 -7.03 13.77 8.92
C PRO A 160 -5.51 13.73 9.09
N LEU A 161 -4.85 12.78 8.43
CA LEU A 161 -3.40 12.61 8.43
C LEU A 161 -2.67 13.94 8.19
N GLY A 162 -1.69 14.25 9.04
CA GLY A 162 -0.90 15.49 8.98
C GLY A 162 -1.59 16.73 9.57
N GLY A 163 -2.86 16.60 9.99
CA GLY A 163 -3.63 17.65 10.67
C GLY A 163 -3.79 17.39 12.17
N ARG A 164 -4.10 18.46 12.92
CA ARG A 164 -4.52 18.37 14.34
C ARG A 164 -5.96 18.80 14.57
N ASN A 165 -6.54 19.50 13.60
CA ASN A 165 -7.88 20.06 13.71
C ASN A 165 -8.90 19.04 13.20
N GLN A 166 -10.00 18.92 13.92
CA GLN A 166 -11.17 18.19 13.45
C GLN A 166 -11.71 18.88 12.20
N MET A 167 -11.97 18.08 11.16
CA MET A 167 -12.58 18.53 9.92
C MET A 167 -13.75 17.59 9.60
N THR A 168 -14.85 18.14 9.10
CA THR A 168 -15.95 17.31 8.59
C THR A 168 -15.50 16.59 7.31
N ILE A 169 -16.21 15.53 6.92
CA ILE A 169 -15.95 14.85 5.65
C ILE A 169 -16.03 15.83 4.47
N GLU A 170 -17.03 16.72 4.48
CA GLU A 170 -17.19 17.75 3.45
C GLU A 170 -15.98 18.70 3.41
N GLU A 171 -15.53 19.18 4.57
CA GLU A 171 -14.32 20.01 4.66
C GLU A 171 -13.07 19.27 4.19
N ILE A 172 -12.95 17.97 4.49
CA ILE A 172 -11.82 17.15 4.04
C ILE A 172 -11.81 17.08 2.52
N LEU A 173 -12.95 16.78 1.89
CA LEU A 173 -13.10 16.70 0.44
C LEU A 173 -12.80 18.04 -0.26
N GLU A 174 -13.19 19.16 0.36
CA GLU A 174 -13.04 20.50 -0.22
C GLU A 174 -11.70 21.18 0.06
N ARG A 175 -11.06 20.91 1.21
CA ARG A 175 -9.93 21.72 1.70
C ARG A 175 -8.60 20.97 1.69
N THR A 176 -8.59 19.64 1.79
CA THR A 176 -7.34 18.88 1.74
C THR A 176 -6.91 18.61 0.29
N GLU A 177 -5.61 18.53 0.05
CA GLU A 177 -5.07 18.21 -1.28
C GLU A 177 -5.58 16.83 -1.76
N THR A 178 -5.54 15.83 -0.88
CA THR A 178 -6.03 14.48 -1.15
C THR A 178 -7.54 14.44 -1.40
N GLY A 179 -8.31 15.22 -0.63
CA GLY A 179 -9.75 15.38 -0.81
C GLY A 179 -10.09 15.89 -2.20
N ARG A 180 -9.50 17.01 -2.61
CA ARG A 180 -9.70 17.60 -3.94
C ARG A 180 -9.28 16.66 -5.06
N ARG A 181 -8.19 15.92 -4.85
CA ARG A 181 -7.65 14.99 -5.86
C ARG A 181 -8.51 13.76 -6.07
N TYR A 182 -9.15 13.23 -5.01
CA TYR A 182 -9.84 11.94 -5.05
C TYR A 182 -11.33 12.01 -4.76
N SER A 183 -11.93 13.18 -4.53
CA SER A 183 -13.36 13.33 -4.24
C SER A 183 -14.25 12.70 -5.32
N SER A 184 -13.89 12.85 -6.59
CA SER A 184 -14.61 12.27 -7.74
C SER A 184 -14.61 10.74 -7.79
N VAL A 185 -13.81 10.08 -6.95
CA VAL A 185 -13.79 8.61 -6.85
C VAL A 185 -15.02 8.07 -6.12
N LEU A 186 -15.56 8.85 -5.18
CA LEU A 186 -16.75 8.47 -4.43
C LEU A 186 -17.98 8.98 -5.19
N PRO A 187 -19.07 8.19 -5.26
CA PRO A 187 -20.32 8.69 -5.81
C PRO A 187 -20.83 9.86 -4.95
N ASP A 188 -21.50 10.81 -5.59
CA ASP A 188 -22.23 11.86 -4.89
C ASP A 188 -23.31 11.20 -4.02
N SER A 189 -23.03 11.12 -2.73
CA SER A 189 -23.78 10.31 -1.78
C SER A 189 -23.76 10.97 -0.42
N ARG A 190 -24.85 10.77 0.33
CA ARG A 190 -24.93 11.22 1.73
C ARG A 190 -24.23 10.27 2.70
N LEU A 191 -23.42 9.33 2.18
CA LEU A 191 -22.86 8.24 2.95
C LEU A 191 -21.45 7.90 2.48
N TYR A 192 -20.47 8.23 3.31
CA TYR A 192 -19.05 8.07 3.02
C TYR A 192 -18.45 6.93 3.84
N PRO A 193 -17.61 6.06 3.26
CA PRO A 193 -17.02 4.96 4.00
C PRO A 193 -15.95 5.47 4.96
N ILE A 194 -16.05 5.09 6.23
CA ILE A 194 -15.05 5.38 7.27
C ILE A 194 -14.62 4.06 7.90
N LEU A 195 -13.32 3.93 8.17
CA LEU A 195 -12.76 2.82 8.92
C LEU A 195 -12.45 3.28 10.35
N ARG A 196 -13.04 2.64 11.36
CA ARG A 196 -12.82 2.98 12.78
C ARG A 196 -12.55 1.76 13.61
N ASP A 197 -11.86 1.93 14.72
CA ASP A 197 -11.68 0.87 15.71
C ASP A 197 -12.83 0.86 16.75
N SER A 198 -12.78 -0.06 17.71
CA SER A 198 -13.78 -0.18 18.78
C SER A 198 -13.79 0.99 19.76
N LYS A 199 -12.68 1.73 19.87
CA LYS A 199 -12.57 2.99 20.62
C LYS A 199 -13.06 4.21 19.84
N LYS A 200 -13.62 4.00 18.65
CA LYS A 200 -14.10 5.05 17.74
C LYS A 200 -12.97 5.94 17.19
N THR A 201 -11.72 5.50 17.27
CA THR A 201 -10.60 6.12 16.57
C THR A 201 -10.79 5.93 15.07
N VAL A 202 -10.69 7.00 14.29
CA VAL A 202 -10.76 6.90 12.82
C VAL A 202 -9.40 6.45 12.30
N LEU A 203 -9.38 5.31 11.62
CA LEU A 203 -8.18 4.78 10.97
C LEU A 203 -8.01 5.39 9.58
N SER A 204 -9.12 5.52 8.84
CA SER A 204 -9.11 6.16 7.53
C SER A 204 -10.50 6.56 7.06
N PHE A 205 -10.51 7.45 6.06
CA PHE A 205 -11.63 7.74 5.18
C PHE A 205 -11.29 7.22 3.77
N PRO A 206 -11.56 5.94 3.45
CA PRO A 206 -11.28 5.40 2.13
C PRO A 206 -12.09 6.07 1.01
N PRO A 207 -11.54 6.20 -0.21
CA PRO A 207 -10.14 6.07 -0.58
C PRO A 207 -9.36 7.40 -0.47
N ILE A 208 -9.84 8.33 0.35
CA ILE A 208 -9.39 9.73 0.38
C ILE A 208 -8.10 9.90 1.20
N ILE A 209 -8.17 9.67 2.52
CA ILE A 209 -7.08 9.99 3.46
C ILE A 209 -7.13 9.10 4.71
N ASN A 210 -5.99 8.91 5.38
CA ASN A 210 -5.93 8.26 6.69
C ASN A 210 -6.35 9.23 7.83
N GLY A 211 -6.74 8.67 8.97
CA GLY A 211 -6.99 9.42 10.21
C GLY A 211 -5.76 9.59 11.08
#